data_AF-A0A8T2XH18-F1
#
_entry.id   AF-A0A8T2XH18-F1
#
_cell.length_a   1.000
_cell.length_b   1.000
_cell.length_c   1.000
_cell.angle_alpha   90.00
_cell.angle_beta   90.00
_cell.angle_gamma   90.00
#
_symmetry.space_group_name_H-M   'P 1'
#
loop_
_entity.id
_entity.type
_entity.pdbx_description
1 polymer ?
#
loop_
_entity_poly.entity_id
_entity_poly.type
_entity_poly.pdbx_seq_one_letter_code
_entity_poly.pdbx_strand_id
1 'polypeptide(L)'
;MATPLSGKRMSGFSLVDEEIVQNILSRLPALTFAYAACVNKRWYKICSKILKRPKLASALSLNPSLQDAVKEVIEQVLSEPIRPHFAIACISKEFNLELAHGLIIEKLGSRIPIITNVSSGIIGVDGIADELFEEKWETTSGPNIQESDTAERGLVLLVGFLPGLKIGTIPLLQPRQESNTLVDKFVMDILHYTAAVSDCAAPAGIIMFGDKTTDMKPIVAKMDCAMPEETVIVGDASADFIFRTGDDSLNQLVYTCCFQAVALVFARDRYKPEGLGEIQFHVTKSTGVLPFGPNLKAVCVVPKDSERSCLFARLEGQDGILAAGAILNEIKQQRSQAMKGFPFLDFVVEFKTYNREISWLITFREEDTFADLYIGVTKETQRTSDSGILTPGKTLEFYKVIGGGEYYFTVNGIGIRTGDSFLFYQSDSSTASSSCDHAFNKLLALKAELKSKNYLRLSNLADKDDKEEVLGGFIFSCYHRGESFFGDTFVDSYPFCNNFPTAPVAGLFCRGEIGRGPKSLMNEEYDDETSPRCCVHVYSTIYLVMSYLPPPLES
;
A
#
# COMPACT_ATOMS: atom_id res chain seq x y z
N MET A 1 32.32 58.79 49.19
CA MET A 1 32.48 57.38 48.77
C MET A 1 31.17 56.93 48.17
N ALA A 2 31.09 56.89 46.84
CA ALA A 2 29.91 56.46 46.10
C ALA A 2 30.07 54.98 45.74
N THR A 3 29.11 54.16 46.15
CA THR A 3 28.95 52.77 45.72
C THR A 3 28.40 52.74 44.29
N PRO A 4 29.02 52.01 43.34
CA PRO A 4 28.41 51.82 42.04
C PRO A 4 27.39 50.69 42.10
N LEU A 5 26.12 51.03 41.85
CA LEU A 5 25.09 50.08 41.46
C LEU A 5 25.49 49.46 40.10
N SER A 6 25.98 48.23 40.14
CA SER A 6 26.15 47.40 38.95
C SER A 6 24.77 46.99 38.42
N GLY A 7 24.16 47.86 37.63
CA GLY A 7 23.02 47.53 36.79
C GLY A 7 23.43 46.47 35.77
N LYS A 8 23.14 45.21 36.07
CA LYS A 8 23.18 44.11 35.11
C LYS A 8 22.14 44.46 34.03
N ARG A 9 22.58 44.97 32.89
CA ARG A 9 21.75 45.01 31.67
C ARG A 9 21.45 43.57 31.30
N MET A 10 20.35 43.03 31.84
CA MET A 10 19.73 41.84 31.29
C MET A 10 19.23 42.22 29.91
N SER A 11 19.81 41.60 28.88
CA SER A 11 19.28 41.67 27.52
C SER A 11 17.81 41.22 27.57
N GLY A 12 16.91 42.04 27.03
CA GLY A 12 15.45 41.85 27.11
C GLY A 12 14.91 40.54 26.52
N PHE A 13 15.75 39.72 25.88
CA PHE A 13 15.41 38.38 25.40
C PHE A 13 15.70 37.23 26.40
N SER A 14 16.35 37.51 27.54
CA SER A 14 16.71 36.45 28.51
C SER A 14 15.52 35.93 29.34
N LEU A 15 14.36 36.60 29.26
CA LEU A 15 13.14 36.31 30.02
C LEU A 15 11.99 35.79 29.14
N VAL A 16 12.20 35.51 27.86
CA VAL A 16 11.21 34.75 27.11
C VAL A 16 11.27 33.31 27.61
N ASP A 17 10.18 32.87 28.21
CA ASP A 17 9.98 31.52 28.71
C ASP A 17 10.26 30.50 27.59
N GLU A 18 10.95 29.39 27.91
CA GLU A 18 11.18 28.33 26.92
C GLU A 18 9.86 27.78 26.39
N GLU A 19 8.80 27.80 27.20
CA GLU A 19 7.46 27.36 26.81
C GLU A 19 6.86 28.23 25.72
N ILE A 20 7.00 29.56 25.82
CA ILE A 20 6.51 30.50 24.80
C ILE A 20 7.27 30.28 23.50
N VAL A 21 8.61 30.15 23.55
CA VAL A 21 9.42 29.89 22.36
C VAL A 21 9.03 28.55 21.74
N GLN A 22 8.86 27.50 22.55
CA GLN A 22 8.44 26.19 22.07
C GLN A 22 7.08 26.24 21.39
N ASN A 23 6.09 26.92 21.97
CA ASN A 23 4.75 27.06 21.40
C ASN A 23 4.73 27.87 20.09
N ILE A 24 5.60 28.88 19.96
CA ILE A 24 5.77 29.60 18.69
C ILE A 24 6.39 28.68 17.65
N LEU A 25 7.52 28.03 18.01
CA LEU A 25 8.25 27.16 17.09
C LEU A 25 7.43 25.95 16.65
N SER A 26 6.58 25.38 17.51
CA SER A 26 5.75 24.23 17.18
C SER A 26 4.65 24.51 16.15
N ARG A 27 4.40 25.78 15.82
CA ARG A 27 3.38 26.23 14.85
C ARG A 27 3.98 26.81 13.58
N LEU A 28 5.30 26.75 13.42
CA LEU A 28 5.96 27.26 12.23
C LEU A 28 5.87 26.26 11.08
N PRO A 29 5.69 26.73 9.83
CA PRO A 29 5.90 25.89 8.66
C PRO A 29 7.30 25.25 8.67
N ALA A 30 7.41 24.05 8.11
CA ALA A 30 8.62 23.22 8.17
C ALA A 30 9.90 23.96 7.74
N LEU A 31 9.82 24.76 6.68
CA LEU A 31 10.96 25.53 6.18
C LEU A 31 11.38 26.64 7.15
N THR A 32 10.42 27.43 7.65
CA THR A 32 10.68 28.47 8.65
C THR A 32 11.20 27.88 9.96
N PHE A 33 10.66 26.72 10.35
CA PHE A 33 11.13 25.95 11.50
C PHE A 33 12.58 25.48 11.33
N ALA A 34 12.97 25.02 10.14
CA ALA A 34 14.35 24.63 9.86
C ALA A 34 15.31 25.82 9.98
N TYR A 35 14.94 27.01 9.50
CA TYR A 35 15.73 28.22 9.71
C TYR A 35 15.82 28.60 11.20
N ALA A 36 14.72 28.46 11.94
CA ALA A 36 14.69 28.71 13.37
C ALA A 36 15.67 27.79 14.14
N ALA A 37 15.78 26.52 13.75
CA ALA A 37 16.72 25.57 14.35
C ALA A 37 18.19 25.98 14.19
N CYS A 38 18.52 26.84 13.22
CA CYS A 38 19.87 27.32 12.94
C CYS A 38 20.24 28.63 13.65
N VAL A 39 19.31 29.27 14.37
CA VAL A 39 19.53 30.61 14.96
C VAL A 39 20.57 30.59 16.09
N ASN A 40 20.41 29.70 17.07
CA ASN A 40 21.35 29.54 18.18
C ASN A 40 21.15 28.18 18.89
N LYS A 41 22.06 27.82 19.80
CA LYS A 41 22.02 26.54 20.55
C LYS A 41 20.72 26.33 21.34
N ARG A 42 20.11 27.39 21.87
CA ARG A 42 18.86 27.29 22.65
C ARG A 42 17.68 26.95 21.74
N TRP A 43 17.54 27.65 20.62
CA TRP A 43 16.51 27.37 19.61
C TRP A 43 16.69 25.99 19.00
N TYR A 44 17.93 25.61 18.65
CA TYR A 44 18.25 24.26 18.21
C TYR A 44 17.80 23.19 19.20
N LYS A 45 18.04 23.39 20.51
CA LYS A 45 17.60 22.46 21.56
C LYS A 45 16.07 22.34 21.62
N ILE A 46 15.35 23.45 21.50
CA ILE A 46 13.87 23.45 21.49
C ILE A 46 13.34 22.78 20.22
N CYS A 47 13.86 23.14 19.04
CA CYS A 47 13.49 22.50 17.77
C CYS A 47 13.77 20.99 17.80
N SER A 48 14.91 20.59 18.38
CA SER A 48 15.27 19.18 18.54
C SER A 48 14.30 18.46 19.47
N LYS A 49 13.79 19.10 20.54
CA LYS A 49 12.73 18.55 21.39
C LYS A 49 11.43 18.34 20.63
N ILE A 50 11.02 19.30 19.79
CA ILE A 50 9.82 19.20 18.94
C ILE A 50 9.95 18.03 17.96
N LEU A 51 11.11 17.92 17.30
CA LEU A 51 11.43 16.81 16.38
C LEU A 51 11.88 15.52 17.08
N LYS A 52 11.65 15.34 18.40
CA LYS A 52 11.86 14.02 19.03
C LYS A 52 10.75 13.04 18.68
N ARG A 53 9.54 13.54 18.40
CA ARG A 53 8.40 12.67 18.11
C ARG A 53 8.31 12.40 16.60
N PRO A 54 8.09 11.14 16.21
CA PRO A 54 7.75 10.85 14.83
C PRO A 54 6.44 11.52 14.43
N LYS A 55 6.29 11.75 13.14
CA LYS A 55 5.11 12.37 12.56
C LYS A 55 4.92 11.87 11.13
N LEU A 56 3.68 11.59 10.75
CA LEU A 56 3.27 11.55 9.35
C LEU A 56 2.48 12.82 9.04
N ALA A 57 2.49 13.22 7.78
CA ALA A 57 1.65 14.28 7.25
C ALA A 57 1.14 13.83 5.88
N SER A 58 -0.16 13.92 5.67
CA SER A 58 -0.80 13.60 4.40
C SER A 58 -1.61 14.79 3.89
N ALA A 59 -1.73 14.88 2.58
CA ALA A 59 -2.55 15.89 1.90
C ALA A 59 -3.06 15.34 0.57
N LEU A 60 -4.28 15.70 0.21
CA LEU A 60 -4.92 15.37 -1.05
C LEU A 60 -5.34 16.65 -1.77
N SER A 61 -5.15 16.70 -3.09
CA SER A 61 -5.65 17.77 -3.95
C SER A 61 -6.35 17.17 -5.16
N LEU A 62 -7.51 17.74 -5.51
CA LEU A 62 -8.27 17.46 -6.73
C LEU A 62 -8.13 18.60 -7.75
N ASN A 63 -7.15 19.49 -7.56
CA ASN A 63 -6.96 20.63 -8.46
C ASN A 63 -6.59 20.14 -9.87
N PRO A 64 -7.26 20.61 -10.93
CA PRO A 64 -6.99 20.16 -12.29
C PRO A 64 -5.59 20.56 -12.81
N SER A 65 -4.93 21.53 -12.20
CA SER A 65 -3.57 21.94 -12.55
C SER A 65 -2.55 21.17 -11.72
N LEU A 66 -1.66 20.41 -12.36
CA LEU A 66 -0.61 19.66 -11.64
C LEU A 66 0.28 20.56 -10.77
N GLN A 67 0.59 21.77 -11.24
CA GLN A 67 1.43 22.72 -10.50
C GLN A 67 0.74 23.18 -9.22
N ASP A 68 -0.55 23.53 -9.33
CA ASP A 68 -1.34 23.98 -8.20
C ASP A 68 -1.66 22.82 -7.25
N ALA A 69 -1.96 21.64 -7.77
CA ALA A 69 -2.15 20.43 -6.97
C ALA A 69 -0.90 20.08 -6.16
N VAL A 70 0.30 20.08 -6.78
CA VAL A 70 1.57 19.86 -6.06
C VAL A 70 1.80 20.96 -5.03
N LYS A 71 1.52 22.22 -5.36
CA LYS A 71 1.68 23.33 -4.43
C LYS A 71 0.77 23.17 -3.21
N GLU A 72 -0.51 22.89 -3.41
CA GLU A 72 -1.51 22.68 -2.35
C GLU A 72 -1.05 21.58 -1.39
N VAL A 73 -0.72 20.39 -1.90
CA VAL A 73 -0.32 19.29 -1.01
C VAL A 73 1.00 19.56 -0.29
N ILE A 74 1.96 20.27 -0.93
CA ILE A 74 3.24 20.59 -0.32
C ILE A 74 3.06 21.62 0.80
N GLU A 75 2.27 22.67 0.55
CA GLU A 75 1.97 23.70 1.55
C GLU A 75 1.27 23.08 2.77
N GLN A 76 0.38 22.11 2.54
CA GLN A 76 -0.32 21.41 3.61
C GLN A 76 0.60 20.47 4.41
N VAL A 77 1.33 19.54 3.76
CA VAL A 77 2.19 18.59 4.52
C VAL A 77 3.38 19.27 5.22
N LEU A 78 3.76 20.46 4.79
CA LEU A 78 4.82 21.28 5.39
C LEU A 78 4.29 22.45 6.23
N SER A 79 2.98 22.52 6.48
CA SER A 79 2.33 23.60 7.26
C SER A 79 2.78 23.64 8.72
N GLU A 80 3.21 22.51 9.25
CA GLU A 80 3.72 22.35 10.61
C GLU A 80 5.15 21.80 10.62
N PRO A 81 5.87 21.87 11.76
CA PRO A 81 7.23 21.37 11.85
C PRO A 81 7.33 19.87 11.53
N ILE A 82 8.03 19.56 10.43
CA ILE A 82 8.40 18.20 10.04
C ILE A 82 9.76 18.24 9.35
N ARG A 83 10.56 17.18 9.52
CA ARG A 83 11.80 16.98 8.77
C ARG A 83 11.67 15.71 7.93
N PRO A 84 11.28 15.79 6.65
CA PRO A 84 10.98 14.61 5.85
C PRO A 84 12.13 13.59 5.85
N HIS A 85 11.81 12.32 6.13
CA HIS A 85 12.70 11.17 5.95
C HIS A 85 12.32 10.35 4.72
N PHE A 86 11.07 10.41 4.26
CA PHE A 86 10.60 9.84 3.01
C PHE A 86 9.34 10.56 2.52
N ALA A 87 8.98 10.35 1.26
CA ALA A 87 7.65 10.70 0.74
C ALA A 87 7.12 9.67 -0.27
N ILE A 88 5.80 9.52 -0.31
CA ILE A 88 5.06 8.71 -1.29
C ILE A 88 4.00 9.61 -1.90
N ALA A 89 3.95 9.68 -3.22
CA ALA A 89 2.95 10.45 -3.94
C ALA A 89 2.19 9.56 -4.93
N CYS A 90 0.87 9.62 -4.90
CA CYS A 90 0.01 8.89 -5.83
C CYS A 90 -0.76 9.91 -6.67
N ILE A 91 -0.68 9.78 -7.99
CA ILE A 91 -1.26 10.72 -8.94
C ILE A 91 -2.23 10.04 -9.90
N SER A 92 -3.18 10.81 -10.42
CA SER A 92 -4.00 10.40 -11.56
C SER A 92 -3.18 10.16 -12.82
N LYS A 93 -3.70 9.28 -13.69
CA LYS A 93 -3.17 9.02 -15.04
C LYS A 93 -3.10 10.26 -15.93
N GLU A 94 -3.90 11.28 -15.61
CA GLU A 94 -3.97 12.56 -16.33
C GLU A 94 -2.76 13.46 -16.05
N PHE A 95 -2.05 13.22 -14.94
CA PHE A 95 -0.83 13.94 -14.62
C PHE A 95 0.41 13.24 -15.17
N ASN A 96 1.31 14.03 -15.76
CA ASN A 96 2.60 13.50 -16.20
C ASN A 96 3.47 13.12 -15.00
N LEU A 97 3.86 11.84 -14.94
CA LEU A 97 4.58 11.23 -13.83
C LEU A 97 5.95 11.87 -13.60
N GLU A 98 6.73 12.11 -14.65
CA GLU A 98 8.06 12.72 -14.55
C GLU A 98 8.00 14.15 -14.03
N LEU A 99 7.05 14.95 -14.54
CA LEU A 99 6.85 16.34 -14.15
C LEU A 99 6.39 16.42 -12.69
N ALA A 100 5.41 15.60 -12.29
CA ALA A 100 4.93 15.54 -10.91
C ALA A 100 6.07 15.18 -9.94
N HIS A 101 6.83 14.13 -10.28
CA HIS A 101 7.98 13.69 -9.47
C HIS A 101 9.05 14.79 -9.35
N GLY A 102 9.36 15.49 -10.45
CA GLY A 102 10.32 16.59 -10.48
C GLY A 102 9.91 17.76 -9.59
N LEU A 103 8.64 18.17 -9.61
CA LEU A 103 8.12 19.26 -8.78
C LEU A 103 8.16 18.91 -7.28
N ILE A 104 7.82 17.68 -6.92
CA ILE A 104 7.87 17.21 -5.54
C ILE A 104 9.31 17.19 -5.03
N ILE A 105 10.27 16.71 -5.84
CA ILE A 105 11.71 16.75 -5.51
C ILE A 105 12.20 18.18 -5.30
N GLU A 106 11.79 19.12 -6.15
CA GLU A 106 12.19 20.52 -6.04
C GLU A 106 11.79 21.11 -4.66
N LYS A 107 10.62 20.72 -4.14
CA LYS A 107 10.08 21.24 -2.89
C LYS A 107 10.58 20.51 -1.65
N LEU A 108 10.66 19.18 -1.67
CA LEU A 108 11.09 18.39 -0.52
C LEU A 108 12.61 18.32 -0.39
N GLY A 109 13.32 18.29 -1.52
CA GLY A 109 14.77 18.20 -1.59
C GLY A 109 15.26 16.86 -2.14
N SER A 110 16.41 16.90 -2.80
CA SER A 110 16.94 15.77 -3.58
C SER A 110 17.50 14.59 -2.78
N ARG A 111 17.67 14.73 -1.46
CA ARG A 111 18.24 13.69 -0.59
C ARG A 111 17.20 12.79 0.07
N ILE A 112 15.92 13.12 -0.08
CA ILE A 112 14.83 12.35 0.52
C ILE A 112 14.47 11.22 -0.45
N PRO A 113 14.37 9.97 0.01
CA PRO A 113 13.76 8.90 -0.77
C PRO A 113 12.30 9.25 -1.08
N ILE A 114 11.97 9.32 -2.38
CA ILE A 114 10.64 9.68 -2.86
C ILE A 114 10.20 8.63 -3.88
N ILE A 115 8.98 8.13 -3.72
CA ILE A 115 8.30 7.30 -4.72
C ILE A 115 7.08 8.08 -5.22
N THR A 116 6.93 8.19 -6.53
CA THR A 116 5.72 8.72 -7.16
C THR A 116 5.15 7.64 -8.06
N ASN A 117 3.86 7.32 -7.91
CA ASN A 117 3.19 6.33 -8.72
C ASN A 117 1.88 6.88 -9.31
N VAL A 118 1.49 6.32 -10.45
CA VAL A 118 0.16 6.50 -11.02
C VAL A 118 -0.77 5.49 -10.35
N SER A 119 -1.97 5.92 -9.95
CA SER A 119 -2.99 5.07 -9.37
C SER A 119 -4.31 5.14 -10.15
N SER A 120 -5.20 4.16 -9.91
CA SER A 120 -6.56 4.16 -10.48
C SER A 120 -7.55 4.97 -9.62
N GLY A 121 -7.04 5.70 -8.64
CA GLY A 121 -7.80 6.44 -7.65
C GLY A 121 -6.95 6.70 -6.41
N ILE A 122 -7.39 7.62 -5.57
CA ILE A 122 -6.68 8.08 -4.37
C ILE A 122 -7.63 8.13 -3.18
N ILE A 123 -7.05 7.96 -2.00
CA ILE A 123 -7.74 8.06 -0.71
C ILE A 123 -6.95 9.04 0.15
N GLY A 124 -7.62 9.99 0.77
CA GLY A 124 -6.95 10.96 1.63
C GLY A 124 -7.88 12.03 2.15
N VAL A 125 -7.35 12.89 3.00
CA VAL A 125 -8.08 14.04 3.54
C VAL A 125 -7.59 15.30 2.83
N ASP A 126 -8.51 16.04 2.23
CA ASP A 126 -8.22 17.40 1.74
C ASP A 126 -7.99 18.30 2.94
N GLY A 127 -6.84 18.98 3.03
CA GLY A 127 -6.59 19.85 4.18
C GLY A 127 -7.13 21.26 4.06
N ILE A 128 -7.84 21.60 2.98
CA ILE A 128 -8.64 22.81 2.94
C ILE A 128 -10.02 22.52 3.55
N ALA A 129 -10.68 21.45 3.10
CA ALA A 129 -12.01 21.08 3.58
C ALA A 129 -12.00 20.28 4.89
N ASP A 130 -10.88 19.64 5.25
CA ASP A 130 -10.77 18.60 6.28
C ASP A 130 -11.76 17.44 6.02
N GLU A 131 -12.03 17.18 4.74
CA GLU A 131 -12.97 16.16 4.26
C GLU A 131 -12.20 14.97 3.68
N LEU A 132 -12.69 13.78 4.00
CA LEU A 132 -12.19 12.51 3.46
C LEU A 132 -12.71 12.33 2.03
N PHE A 133 -11.82 11.97 1.12
CA PHE A 133 -12.13 11.62 -0.26
C PHE A 133 -11.69 10.19 -0.56
N GLU A 134 -12.57 9.43 -1.21
CA GLU A 134 -12.26 8.20 -1.93
C GLU A 134 -12.57 8.44 -3.41
N GLU A 135 -11.59 9.00 -4.12
CA GLU A 135 -11.76 9.35 -5.52
C GLU A 135 -11.24 8.20 -6.39
N LYS A 136 -12.15 7.50 -7.06
CA LYS A 136 -11.83 6.42 -7.99
C LYS A 136 -12.01 6.93 -9.43
N TRP A 137 -11.04 6.60 -10.29
CA TRP A 137 -11.05 7.05 -11.67
C TRP A 137 -11.40 5.92 -12.63
N GLU A 138 -12.43 6.13 -13.43
CA GLU A 138 -12.84 5.14 -14.42
C GLU A 138 -11.96 5.21 -15.67
N THR A 139 -11.73 4.06 -16.28
CA THR A 139 -11.02 3.99 -17.56
C THR A 139 -12.05 4.07 -18.68
N THR A 140 -12.63 5.25 -18.93
CA THR A 140 -13.58 5.46 -20.02
C THR A 140 -12.85 5.47 -21.37
N SER A 141 -12.49 4.29 -21.88
CA SER A 141 -12.15 4.11 -23.30
C SER A 141 -13.40 3.72 -24.08
N GLY A 142 -14.34 4.67 -24.23
CA GLY A 142 -15.53 4.55 -25.06
C GLY A 142 -15.52 5.59 -26.19
N PRO A 143 -15.94 5.26 -27.43
CA PRO A 143 -15.82 6.17 -28.58
C PRO A 143 -16.89 7.28 -28.63
N ASN A 144 -17.78 7.38 -27.62
CA ASN A 144 -18.88 8.34 -27.58
C ASN A 144 -19.04 8.93 -26.17
N ILE A 145 -18.19 9.89 -25.80
CA ILE A 145 -18.52 10.85 -24.75
C ILE A 145 -18.21 12.23 -25.32
N GLN A 146 -19.21 13.11 -25.32
CA GLN A 146 -18.99 14.55 -25.47
C GLN A 146 -18.00 14.94 -24.38
N GLU A 147 -16.86 15.54 -24.74
CA GLU A 147 -15.85 16.08 -23.81
C GLU A 147 -16.53 16.78 -22.62
N SER A 148 -16.77 16.04 -21.53
CA SER A 148 -17.08 16.65 -20.26
C SER A 148 -15.74 17.11 -19.72
N ASP A 149 -15.62 18.43 -19.55
CA ASP A 149 -14.42 19.18 -19.18
C ASP A 149 -13.82 18.82 -17.80
N THR A 150 -14.31 17.77 -17.15
CA THR A 150 -13.90 17.31 -15.83
C THR A 150 -13.02 16.06 -15.97
N ALA A 151 -11.81 16.24 -16.49
CA ALA A 151 -10.80 15.20 -16.38
C ALA A 151 -10.59 14.87 -14.90
N GLU A 152 -10.80 13.61 -14.54
CA GLU A 152 -10.69 13.14 -13.16
C GLU A 152 -9.21 13.20 -12.74
N ARG A 153 -8.88 14.20 -11.93
CA ARG A 153 -7.51 14.57 -11.57
C ARG A 153 -7.39 14.60 -10.07
N GLY A 154 -6.28 14.06 -9.59
CA GLY A 154 -5.94 14.18 -8.19
C GLY A 154 -4.54 13.72 -7.88
N LEU A 155 -4.09 14.15 -6.71
CA LEU A 155 -2.79 13.84 -6.15
C LEU A 155 -2.95 13.70 -4.64
N VAL A 156 -2.43 12.62 -4.08
CA VAL A 156 -2.23 12.48 -2.64
C VAL A 156 -0.75 12.34 -2.33
N LEU A 157 -0.28 13.04 -1.30
CA LEU A 157 1.11 13.03 -0.85
C LEU A 157 1.17 12.64 0.63
N LEU A 158 1.96 11.61 0.94
CA LEU A 158 2.34 11.24 2.29
C LEU A 158 3.81 11.61 2.53
N VAL A 159 4.09 12.34 3.59
CA VAL A 159 5.45 12.66 4.06
C VAL A 159 5.62 12.11 5.47
N GLY A 160 6.73 11.41 5.72
CA GLY A 160 7.01 10.86 7.05
C GLY A 160 8.33 11.33 7.63
N PHE A 161 8.29 11.68 8.91
CA PHE A 161 9.44 11.90 9.78
C PHE A 161 9.46 10.81 10.86
N LEU A 162 10.36 9.85 10.69
CA LEU A 162 10.45 8.66 11.55
C LEU A 162 11.83 8.59 12.23
N PRO A 163 12.11 9.42 13.25
CA PRO A 163 13.35 9.32 14.03
C PRO A 163 13.47 7.93 14.67
N GLY A 164 14.68 7.37 14.65
CA GLY A 164 14.94 6.01 15.12
C GLY A 164 14.80 4.94 14.05
N LEU A 165 14.40 5.30 12.82
CA LEU A 165 14.47 4.44 11.64
C LEU A 165 15.42 5.03 10.60
N LYS A 166 16.06 4.15 9.84
CA LYS A 166 16.75 4.43 8.58
C LYS A 166 15.89 3.93 7.43
N ILE A 167 15.79 4.74 6.39
CA ILE A 167 14.92 4.48 5.25
C ILE A 167 15.79 4.41 3.99
N GLY A 168 15.64 3.33 3.24
CA GLY A 168 16.34 3.10 1.97
C GLY A 168 15.37 2.78 0.86
N THR A 169 15.73 3.12 -0.38
CA THR A 169 15.00 2.69 -1.58
C THR A 169 15.85 1.70 -2.35
N ILE A 170 15.36 0.48 -2.49
CA ILE A 170 16.08 -0.62 -3.11
C ILE A 170 15.26 -1.09 -4.31
N PRO A 171 15.80 -1.03 -5.54
CA PRO A 171 15.08 -1.47 -6.72
C PRO A 171 15.25 -2.97 -6.98
N LEU A 172 14.20 -3.59 -7.50
CA LEU A 172 14.28 -4.86 -8.19
C LEU A 172 14.67 -4.62 -9.65
N LEU A 173 15.77 -5.23 -10.07
CA LEU A 173 16.36 -5.00 -11.38
C LEU A 173 16.18 -6.20 -12.31
N GLN A 174 15.92 -5.92 -13.58
CA GLN A 174 16.03 -6.87 -14.68
C GLN A 174 17.06 -6.33 -15.69
N PRO A 175 18.20 -7.00 -15.91
CA PRO A 175 19.18 -6.58 -16.91
C PRO A 175 18.55 -6.58 -18.30
N ARG A 176 18.77 -5.55 -19.11
CA ARG A 176 18.16 -5.47 -20.46
C ARG A 176 18.63 -6.58 -21.41
N GLN A 177 19.76 -7.21 -21.11
CA GLN A 177 20.35 -8.30 -21.91
C GLN A 177 19.86 -9.69 -21.48
N GLU A 178 19.16 -9.81 -20.34
CA GLU A 178 18.72 -11.07 -19.77
C GLU A 178 17.21 -11.04 -19.51
N SER A 179 16.53 -12.18 -19.67
CA SER A 179 15.10 -12.26 -19.35
C SER A 179 14.82 -12.34 -17.85
N ASN A 180 15.82 -12.68 -17.03
CA ASN A 180 15.60 -13.07 -15.64
C ASN A 180 15.69 -11.88 -14.70
N THR A 181 14.61 -11.65 -13.95
CA THR A 181 14.57 -10.68 -12.86
C THR A 181 15.46 -11.15 -11.70
N LEU A 182 16.28 -10.25 -11.15
CA LEU A 182 17.29 -10.56 -10.13
C LEU A 182 16.70 -10.64 -8.72
N VAL A 183 15.71 -11.53 -8.50
CA VAL A 183 14.95 -11.60 -7.25
C VAL A 183 15.83 -11.99 -6.05
N ASP A 184 16.75 -12.95 -6.20
CA ASP A 184 17.71 -13.31 -5.14
C ASP A 184 18.54 -12.12 -4.69
N LYS A 185 19.08 -11.39 -5.68
CA LYS A 185 19.90 -10.21 -5.42
C LYS A 185 19.07 -9.14 -4.72
N PHE A 186 17.83 -8.91 -5.15
CA PHE A 186 16.94 -7.93 -4.52
C PHE A 186 16.68 -8.24 -3.04
N VAL A 187 16.36 -9.50 -2.71
CA VAL A 187 16.19 -9.93 -1.31
C VAL A 187 17.48 -9.71 -0.53
N MET A 188 18.63 -10.11 -1.08
CA MET A 188 19.93 -9.93 -0.43
C MET A 188 20.31 -8.46 -0.25
N ASP A 189 20.03 -7.60 -1.22
CA ASP A 189 20.31 -6.16 -1.15
C ASP A 189 19.48 -5.51 -0.03
N ILE A 190 18.21 -5.92 0.16
CA ILE A 190 17.37 -5.48 1.28
C ILE A 190 17.96 -5.91 2.63
N LEU A 191 18.37 -7.17 2.76
CA LEU A 191 18.95 -7.70 3.99
C LEU A 191 20.32 -7.05 4.29
N HIS A 192 21.16 -6.84 3.27
CA HIS A 192 22.44 -6.15 3.41
C HIS A 192 22.27 -4.69 3.82
N TYR A 193 21.34 -3.96 3.20
CA TYR A 193 21.02 -2.59 3.61
C TYR A 193 20.60 -2.57 5.08
N THR A 194 19.70 -3.46 5.47
CA THR A 194 19.22 -3.58 6.85
C THR A 194 20.38 -3.81 7.81
N ALA A 195 21.21 -4.82 7.55
CA ALA A 195 22.36 -5.15 8.39
C ALA A 195 23.42 -4.02 8.46
N ALA A 196 23.52 -3.19 7.42
CA ALA A 196 24.44 -2.06 7.41
C ALA A 196 24.01 -0.93 8.37
N VAL A 197 22.71 -0.77 8.61
CA VAL A 197 22.14 0.37 9.34
C VAL A 197 21.47 0.00 10.67
N SER A 198 21.19 -1.28 10.89
CA SER A 198 20.43 -1.84 12.00
C SER A 198 21.20 -2.99 12.66
N ASP A 199 21.01 -3.16 13.97
CA ASP A 199 21.48 -4.36 14.68
C ASP A 199 20.46 -5.52 14.59
N CYS A 200 19.29 -5.31 13.98
CA CYS A 200 18.33 -6.37 13.65
C CYS A 200 18.64 -6.99 12.28
N ALA A 201 18.46 -8.31 12.17
CA ALA A 201 18.69 -9.05 10.93
C ALA A 201 17.68 -8.78 9.82
N ALA A 202 16.49 -8.28 10.17
CA ALA A 202 15.39 -8.03 9.23
C ALA A 202 14.82 -6.61 9.37
N PRO A 203 14.27 -6.04 8.29
CA PRO A 203 13.65 -4.72 8.33
C PRO A 203 12.37 -4.74 9.17
N ALA A 204 12.04 -3.59 9.75
CA ALA A 204 10.82 -3.40 10.53
C ALA A 204 9.57 -3.32 9.65
N GLY A 205 9.71 -2.80 8.43
CA GLY A 205 8.64 -2.71 7.45
C GLY A 205 9.16 -2.45 6.05
N ILE A 206 8.37 -2.80 5.05
CA ILE A 206 8.63 -2.57 3.63
C ILE A 206 7.34 -2.09 2.98
N ILE A 207 7.41 -0.97 2.25
CA ILE A 207 6.36 -0.53 1.33
C ILE A 207 6.91 -0.69 -0.08
N MET A 208 6.21 -1.40 -0.95
CA MET A 208 6.70 -1.69 -2.31
C MET A 208 5.73 -1.33 -3.42
N PHE A 209 6.29 -1.04 -4.58
CA PHE A 209 5.56 -0.77 -5.82
C PHE A 209 6.16 -1.65 -6.91
N GLY A 210 5.38 -2.58 -7.44
CA GLY A 210 5.72 -3.45 -8.56
C GLY A 210 5.38 -2.79 -9.90
N ASP A 211 6.16 -3.09 -10.94
CA ASP A 211 5.87 -2.63 -12.30
C ASP A 211 4.71 -3.44 -12.87
N LYS A 212 3.81 -2.78 -13.61
CA LYS A 212 2.61 -3.41 -14.22
C LYS A 212 2.88 -4.62 -15.13
N THR A 213 4.10 -4.77 -15.63
CA THR A 213 4.52 -5.89 -16.49
C THR A 213 5.14 -7.05 -15.70
N THR A 214 5.34 -6.89 -14.39
CA THR A 214 6.01 -7.86 -13.52
C THR A 214 4.99 -8.69 -12.73
N ASP A 215 5.10 -10.01 -12.77
CA ASP A 215 4.35 -10.85 -11.81
C ASP A 215 5.02 -10.80 -10.43
N MET A 216 4.45 -9.99 -9.54
CA MET A 216 4.97 -9.79 -8.18
C MET A 216 4.76 -11.00 -7.25
N LYS A 217 3.89 -11.95 -7.59
CA LYS A 217 3.61 -13.13 -6.73
C LYS A 217 4.86 -13.92 -6.35
N PRO A 218 5.71 -14.40 -7.29
CA PRO A 218 6.94 -15.11 -6.95
C PRO A 218 7.97 -14.25 -6.19
N ILE A 219 7.97 -12.92 -6.41
CA ILE A 219 8.89 -11.99 -5.75
C ILE A 219 8.52 -11.85 -4.28
N VAL A 220 7.24 -11.54 -3.99
CA VAL A 220 6.75 -11.40 -2.61
C VAL A 220 6.78 -12.73 -1.87
N ALA A 221 6.47 -13.85 -2.54
CA ALA A 221 6.60 -15.18 -1.95
C ALA A 221 8.05 -15.47 -1.50
N LYS A 222 9.04 -15.06 -2.30
CA LYS A 222 10.45 -15.22 -1.94
C LYS A 222 10.83 -14.34 -0.74
N MET A 223 10.30 -13.12 -0.66
CA MET A 223 10.49 -12.25 0.50
C MET A 223 9.84 -12.81 1.75
N ASP A 224 8.61 -13.35 1.65
CA ASP A 224 7.91 -14.02 2.76
C ASP A 224 8.71 -15.21 3.30
N CYS A 225 9.39 -15.96 2.41
CA CYS A 225 10.25 -17.07 2.80
C CYS A 225 11.55 -16.61 3.47
N ALA A 226 12.10 -15.45 3.09
CA ALA A 226 13.42 -14.98 3.51
C ALA A 226 13.40 -14.09 4.77
N MET A 227 12.23 -13.53 5.13
CA MET A 227 12.09 -12.57 6.22
C MET A 227 11.17 -13.09 7.33
N PRO A 228 11.47 -12.77 8.61
CA PRO A 228 10.68 -13.24 9.74
C PRO A 228 9.26 -12.66 9.69
N GLU A 229 8.30 -13.31 10.36
CA GLU A 229 6.86 -12.98 10.29
C GLU A 229 6.52 -11.55 10.73
N GLU A 230 7.36 -10.96 11.58
CA GLU A 230 7.23 -9.60 12.10
C GLU A 230 7.54 -8.53 11.06
N THR A 231 8.26 -8.85 9.98
CA THR A 231 8.51 -7.89 8.89
C THR A 231 7.22 -7.65 8.10
N VAL A 232 6.63 -6.47 8.26
CA VAL A 232 5.46 -6.06 7.47
C VAL A 232 5.88 -5.74 6.04
N ILE A 233 5.17 -6.29 5.05
CA ILE A 233 5.35 -5.98 3.63
C ILE A 233 3.98 -5.60 3.07
N VAL A 234 3.85 -4.37 2.58
CA VAL A 234 2.64 -3.87 1.94
C VAL A 234 2.97 -3.17 0.63
N GLY A 235 1.98 -2.94 -0.22
CA GLY A 235 2.26 -2.27 -1.49
C GLY A 235 1.23 -2.45 -2.59
N ASP A 236 1.60 -1.93 -3.75
CA ASP A 236 0.90 -2.12 -5.02
C ASP A 236 1.71 -3.07 -5.90
N ALA A 237 1.11 -4.16 -6.36
CA ALA A 237 1.77 -5.13 -7.22
C ALA A 237 1.90 -4.70 -8.68
N SER A 238 1.13 -3.70 -9.12
CA SER A 238 1.08 -3.27 -10.52
C SER A 238 0.83 -1.76 -10.63
N ALA A 239 1.91 -1.00 -10.57
CA ALA A 239 1.94 0.45 -10.70
C ALA A 239 2.83 0.90 -11.87
N ASP A 240 2.56 2.10 -12.38
CA ASP A 240 3.55 2.91 -13.10
C ASP A 240 4.21 3.82 -12.07
N PHE A 241 5.52 3.72 -11.87
CA PHE A 241 6.21 4.45 -10.82
C PHE A 241 7.57 5.01 -11.25
N ILE A 242 7.95 6.12 -10.63
CA ILE A 242 9.30 6.67 -10.63
C ILE A 242 9.72 6.86 -9.18
N PHE A 243 10.99 6.65 -8.92
CA PHE A 243 11.53 6.80 -7.58
C PHE A 243 12.90 7.45 -7.63
N ARG A 244 13.30 7.97 -6.47
CA ARG A 244 14.61 8.52 -6.22
C ARG A 244 15.22 7.83 -5.01
N THR A 245 16.51 7.50 -5.12
CA THR A 245 17.37 7.18 -3.98
C THR A 245 17.83 8.45 -3.30
N GLY A 246 18.00 8.41 -1.98
CA GLY A 246 18.62 9.52 -1.23
C GLY A 246 20.08 9.78 -1.60
N ASP A 247 20.62 9.04 -2.57
CA ASP A 247 21.94 9.15 -3.18
C ASP A 247 21.87 9.02 -4.72
N ASP A 248 22.98 9.31 -5.42
CA ASP A 248 23.07 9.25 -6.89
C ASP A 248 23.41 7.84 -7.44
N SER A 249 23.24 6.78 -6.63
CA SER A 249 23.70 5.42 -6.97
C SER A 249 23.01 4.81 -8.19
N LEU A 250 21.80 5.26 -8.54
CA LEU A 250 20.99 4.70 -9.62
C LEU A 250 21.35 5.19 -11.02
N ASN A 251 22.06 6.31 -11.16
CA ASN A 251 22.25 6.97 -12.47
C ASN A 251 22.93 6.08 -13.52
N GLN A 252 23.76 5.12 -13.10
CA GLN A 252 24.41 4.16 -14.00
C GLN A 252 23.51 2.97 -14.36
N LEU A 253 22.57 2.61 -13.49
CA LEU A 253 21.70 1.43 -13.65
C LEU A 253 20.56 1.66 -14.64
N VAL A 254 20.08 2.91 -14.78
CA VAL A 254 18.97 3.27 -15.70
C VAL A 254 19.26 2.86 -17.16
N TYR A 255 20.52 2.89 -17.58
CA TYR A 255 20.94 2.55 -18.95
C TYR A 255 21.09 1.05 -19.18
N THR A 256 21.26 0.25 -18.12
CA THR A 256 21.63 -1.18 -18.21
C THR A 256 20.52 -2.12 -17.74
N CYS A 257 19.61 -1.63 -16.90
CA CYS A 257 18.53 -2.40 -16.30
C CYS A 257 17.15 -1.75 -16.54
N CYS A 258 16.11 -2.56 -16.48
CA CYS A 258 14.74 -2.14 -16.25
C CYS A 258 14.42 -2.30 -14.76
N PHE A 259 13.61 -1.38 -14.22
CA PHE A 259 13.13 -1.46 -12.84
C PHE A 259 11.81 -2.23 -12.83
N GLN A 260 11.78 -3.37 -12.14
CA GLN A 260 10.62 -4.26 -12.07
C GLN A 260 9.80 -4.02 -10.79
N ALA A 261 10.42 -3.44 -9.76
CA ALA A 261 9.78 -3.00 -8.54
C ALA A 261 10.72 -2.06 -7.77
N VAL A 262 10.20 -1.36 -6.77
CA VAL A 262 10.98 -0.64 -5.76
C VAL A 262 10.46 -0.97 -4.37
N ALA A 263 11.36 -1.20 -3.42
CA ALA A 263 11.06 -1.34 -2.00
C ALA A 263 11.57 -0.13 -1.23
N LEU A 264 10.67 0.54 -0.52
CA LEU A 264 10.98 1.48 0.54
C LEU A 264 11.15 0.70 1.85
N VAL A 265 12.39 0.54 2.29
CA VAL A 265 12.78 -0.33 3.40
C VAL A 265 12.98 0.49 4.67
N PHE A 266 12.30 0.11 5.74
CA PHE A 266 12.37 0.74 7.05
C PHE A 266 13.16 -0.15 8.00
N ALA A 267 14.39 0.24 8.33
CA ALA A 267 15.28 -0.49 9.22
C ALA A 267 15.46 0.29 10.54
N ARG A 268 15.63 -0.41 11.67
CA ARG A 268 15.87 0.25 12.96
C ARG A 268 17.24 0.92 12.94
N ASP A 269 17.32 2.16 13.39
CA ASP A 269 18.60 2.88 13.44
C ASP A 269 19.46 2.32 14.58
N ARG A 270 20.62 1.72 14.27
CA ARG A 270 21.55 1.24 15.29
C ARG A 270 22.07 2.35 16.21
N TYR A 271 22.10 3.59 15.71
CA TYR A 271 22.52 4.77 16.47
C TYR A 271 21.32 5.55 17.00
N LYS A 272 20.17 4.89 17.13
CA LYS A 272 18.97 5.45 17.75
C LYS A 272 19.35 6.05 19.12
N PRO A 273 19.06 7.34 19.38
CA PRO A 273 19.37 7.97 20.65
C PRO A 273 18.67 7.28 21.83
N GLU A 274 19.35 7.22 22.98
CA GLU A 274 18.75 6.80 24.24
C GLU A 274 17.55 7.70 24.59
N GLY A 275 16.49 7.09 25.13
CA GLY A 275 15.25 7.78 25.42
C GLY A 275 14.39 8.13 24.19
N LEU A 276 14.65 7.55 23.01
CA LEU A 276 13.71 7.57 21.89
C LEU A 276 12.80 6.34 21.93
N GLY A 277 11.51 6.53 21.69
CA GLY A 277 10.53 5.44 21.63
C GLY A 277 10.70 4.57 20.37
N GLU A 278 9.82 3.59 20.21
CA GLU A 278 9.81 2.65 19.11
C GLU A 278 8.67 2.94 18.15
N ILE A 279 8.96 2.87 16.84
CA ILE A 279 7.95 2.94 15.80
C ILE A 279 7.59 1.51 15.41
N GLN A 280 6.29 1.22 15.38
CA GLN A 280 5.76 -0.11 15.04
C GLN A 280 4.85 -0.02 13.83
N PHE A 281 4.94 -1.02 12.96
CA PHE A 281 4.11 -1.19 11.77
C PHE A 281 3.08 -2.28 12.06
N HIS A 282 1.81 -1.98 11.81
CA HIS A 282 0.69 -2.90 11.96
C HIS A 282 -0.02 -3.03 10.63
N VAL A 283 -0.47 -4.23 10.29
CA VAL A 283 -1.18 -4.48 9.04
C VAL A 283 -2.44 -5.30 9.29
N THR A 284 -3.55 -4.89 8.69
CA THR A 284 -4.78 -5.70 8.62
C THR A 284 -5.35 -5.63 7.21
N LYS A 285 -6.35 -6.47 6.92
CA LYS A 285 -6.92 -6.62 5.57
C LYS A 285 -8.42 -6.81 5.59
N SER A 286 -9.15 -6.16 4.70
CA SER A 286 -10.51 -6.58 4.30
C SER A 286 -10.44 -7.43 3.03
N THR A 287 -11.08 -8.61 3.01
CA THR A 287 -11.17 -9.49 1.84
C THR A 287 -12.56 -9.46 1.23
N GLY A 288 -12.64 -9.39 -0.10
CA GLY A 288 -13.91 -9.34 -0.84
C GLY A 288 -14.12 -10.50 -1.78
N VAL A 289 -13.42 -11.62 -1.55
CA VAL A 289 -13.62 -12.86 -2.31
C VAL A 289 -14.16 -13.98 -1.44
N LEU A 290 -15.11 -14.74 -1.98
CA LEU A 290 -15.73 -15.90 -1.35
C LEU A 290 -15.35 -17.19 -2.12
N PRO A 291 -14.77 -18.20 -1.45
CA PRO A 291 -14.52 -19.51 -2.07
C PRO A 291 -15.81 -20.26 -2.36
N PHE A 292 -15.87 -20.99 -3.47
CA PHE A 292 -17.01 -21.86 -3.80
C PHE A 292 -16.62 -23.03 -4.70
N GLY A 293 -17.50 -24.03 -4.75
CA GLY A 293 -17.31 -25.22 -5.56
C GLY A 293 -16.37 -26.26 -4.95
N PRO A 294 -16.06 -27.34 -5.68
CA PRO A 294 -15.17 -28.40 -5.21
C PRO A 294 -13.69 -28.06 -5.45
N ASN A 295 -12.80 -28.70 -4.69
CA ASN A 295 -11.36 -28.65 -4.97
C ASN A 295 -11.05 -29.36 -6.29
N LEU A 296 -10.29 -28.66 -7.14
CA LEU A 296 -9.87 -29.12 -8.44
C LEU A 296 -8.36 -29.27 -8.50
N LYS A 297 -7.89 -30.08 -9.44
CA LYS A 297 -6.47 -30.30 -9.69
C LYS A 297 -6.12 -29.99 -11.13
N ALA A 298 -5.06 -29.23 -11.34
CA ALA A 298 -4.50 -28.94 -12.66
C ALA A 298 -3.93 -30.24 -13.27
N VAL A 299 -4.47 -30.66 -14.41
CA VAL A 299 -3.99 -31.84 -15.16
C VAL A 299 -2.96 -31.42 -16.20
N CYS A 300 -3.24 -30.32 -16.90
CA CYS A 300 -2.36 -29.78 -17.93
C CYS A 300 -2.49 -28.25 -17.91
N VAL A 301 -1.35 -27.57 -17.94
CA VAL A 301 -1.28 -26.12 -18.06
C VAL A 301 -0.48 -25.78 -19.30
N VAL A 302 -1.06 -25.00 -20.20
CA VAL A 302 -0.43 -24.59 -21.45
C VAL A 302 -0.39 -23.06 -21.49
N PRO A 303 0.77 -22.42 -21.63
CA PRO A 303 0.83 -20.97 -21.80
C PRO A 303 0.13 -20.59 -23.11
N LYS A 304 -0.75 -19.60 -23.02
CA LYS A 304 -1.45 -19.04 -24.19
C LYS A 304 -0.65 -17.90 -24.81
N ASP A 305 -0.05 -17.06 -23.96
CA ASP A 305 0.85 -15.96 -24.29
C ASP A 305 1.70 -15.59 -23.06
N SER A 306 2.31 -14.41 -23.04
CA SER A 306 3.17 -13.94 -21.94
C SER A 306 2.42 -13.70 -20.63
N GLU A 307 1.09 -13.53 -20.67
CA GLU A 307 0.30 -13.16 -19.51
C GLU A 307 -0.77 -14.20 -19.17
N ARG A 308 -1.18 -15.07 -20.10
CA ARG A 308 -2.33 -15.96 -19.92
C ARG A 308 -1.97 -17.44 -20.04
N SER A 309 -2.72 -18.27 -19.31
CA SER A 309 -2.61 -19.73 -19.36
C SER A 309 -3.94 -20.42 -19.64
N CYS A 310 -3.88 -21.54 -20.35
CA CYS A 310 -4.96 -22.49 -20.52
C CYS A 310 -4.79 -23.63 -19.51
N LEU A 311 -5.82 -23.87 -18.69
CA LEU A 311 -5.83 -24.82 -17.59
C LEU A 311 -6.87 -25.92 -17.84
N PHE A 312 -6.41 -27.16 -17.95
CA PHE A 312 -7.25 -28.35 -17.94
C PHE A 312 -7.29 -28.91 -16.52
N ALA A 313 -8.48 -29.21 -16.02
CA ALA A 313 -8.67 -29.57 -14.62
C ALA A 313 -9.47 -30.86 -14.46
N ARG A 314 -9.32 -31.48 -13.30
CA ARG A 314 -10.14 -32.60 -12.83
C ARG A 314 -10.59 -32.37 -11.39
N LEU A 315 -11.67 -33.05 -10.98
CA LEU A 315 -12.05 -33.12 -9.58
C LEU A 315 -10.97 -33.85 -8.78
N GLU A 316 -10.63 -33.31 -7.61
CA GLU A 316 -9.65 -33.95 -6.74
C GLU A 316 -10.13 -35.35 -6.32
N GLY A 317 -9.28 -36.37 -6.50
CA GLY A 317 -9.62 -37.77 -6.21
C GLY A 317 -10.41 -38.50 -7.30
N GLN A 318 -10.73 -37.86 -8.43
CA GLN A 318 -11.42 -38.49 -9.56
C GLN A 318 -10.56 -38.54 -10.83
N ASP A 319 -10.88 -39.50 -11.71
CA ASP A 319 -10.28 -39.63 -13.03
C ASP A 319 -11.23 -39.05 -14.10
N GLY A 320 -10.70 -38.19 -14.98
CA GLY A 320 -11.45 -37.53 -16.04
C GLY A 320 -11.23 -36.01 -16.09
N ILE A 321 -11.07 -35.46 -17.29
CA ILE A 321 -10.98 -34.01 -17.50
C ILE A 321 -12.39 -33.40 -17.42
N LEU A 322 -12.51 -32.28 -16.72
CA LEU A 322 -13.77 -31.56 -16.57
C LEU A 322 -14.17 -30.82 -17.84
N ALA A 323 -15.48 -30.80 -18.10
CA ALA A 323 -16.09 -29.94 -19.11
C ALA A 323 -16.14 -28.49 -18.59
N ALA A 324 -15.00 -27.79 -18.65
CA ALA A 324 -14.85 -26.40 -18.20
C ALA A 324 -15.92 -25.47 -18.77
N GLY A 325 -16.30 -25.65 -20.05
CA GLY A 325 -17.32 -24.83 -20.70
C GLY A 325 -18.69 -24.97 -20.04
N ALA A 326 -19.07 -26.19 -19.62
CA ALA A 326 -20.33 -26.44 -18.92
C ALA A 326 -20.34 -25.75 -17.55
N ILE A 327 -19.23 -25.85 -16.80
CA ILE A 327 -19.08 -25.21 -15.48
C ILE A 327 -19.18 -23.68 -15.61
N LEU A 328 -18.47 -23.08 -16.56
CA LEU A 328 -18.53 -21.64 -16.78
C LEU A 328 -19.94 -21.18 -17.19
N ASN A 329 -20.63 -21.97 -18.02
CA ASN A 329 -22.00 -21.65 -18.42
C ASN A 329 -22.99 -21.79 -17.26
N GLU A 330 -22.83 -22.79 -16.40
CA GLU A 330 -23.65 -22.95 -15.19
C GLU A 330 -23.45 -21.78 -14.23
N ILE A 331 -22.18 -21.41 -13.94
CA ILE A 331 -21.85 -20.24 -13.12
C ILE A 331 -22.50 -18.99 -13.71
N LYS A 332 -22.39 -18.79 -15.03
CA LYS A 332 -23.05 -17.67 -15.73
C LYS A 332 -24.56 -17.71 -15.59
N GLN A 333 -25.19 -18.87 -15.75
CA GLN A 333 -26.65 -19.02 -15.69
C GLN A 333 -27.20 -18.78 -14.28
N GLN A 334 -26.56 -19.34 -13.25
CA GLN A 334 -26.90 -19.09 -11.84
C GLN A 334 -26.86 -17.58 -11.55
N ARG A 335 -25.84 -16.88 -12.08
CA ARG A 335 -25.70 -15.42 -11.96
C ARG A 335 -26.79 -14.65 -12.69
N SER A 336 -27.13 -15.03 -13.92
CA SER A 336 -28.23 -14.41 -14.66
C SER A 336 -29.60 -14.61 -13.98
N GLN A 337 -29.80 -15.71 -13.25
CA GLN A 337 -31.05 -15.97 -12.52
C GLN A 337 -31.17 -15.13 -11.24
N ALA A 338 -30.08 -14.92 -10.51
CA ALA A 338 -30.03 -14.01 -9.35
C ALA A 338 -30.37 -12.55 -9.73
N MET A 339 -30.11 -12.15 -10.99
CA MET A 339 -30.28 -10.79 -11.48
C MET A 339 -31.69 -10.42 -11.97
N LYS A 340 -32.64 -11.37 -12.08
CA LYS A 340 -34.01 -11.09 -12.56
C LYS A 340 -34.85 -10.18 -11.65
N GLY A 341 -34.27 -9.65 -10.56
CA GLY A 341 -34.89 -8.71 -9.64
C GLY A 341 -34.57 -7.22 -9.88
N PHE A 342 -33.65 -6.86 -10.78
CA PHE A 342 -33.22 -5.48 -11.00
C PHE A 342 -33.42 -5.07 -12.48
N PRO A 343 -34.29 -4.08 -12.80
CA PRO A 343 -34.67 -3.80 -14.17
C PRO A 343 -33.92 -2.57 -14.70
N PHE A 344 -32.71 -2.69 -15.25
CA PHE A 344 -32.15 -1.75 -16.23
C PHE A 344 -30.88 -2.35 -16.83
N LEU A 345 -30.89 -2.72 -18.11
CA LEU A 345 -29.69 -2.94 -18.95
C LEU A 345 -30.12 -2.99 -20.42
N ASP A 346 -29.68 -1.99 -21.19
CA ASP A 346 -29.88 -1.89 -22.65
C ASP A 346 -28.76 -2.65 -23.39
N PHE A 347 -29.13 -3.39 -24.44
CA PHE A 347 -28.21 -4.17 -25.28
C PHE A 347 -27.85 -3.38 -26.55
N VAL A 348 -26.56 -3.31 -26.91
CA VAL A 348 -26.11 -2.82 -28.23
C VAL A 348 -25.28 -3.89 -28.94
N VAL A 349 -25.68 -4.26 -30.16
CA VAL A 349 -24.96 -5.17 -31.06
C VAL A 349 -24.26 -4.34 -32.14
N GLU A 350 -22.94 -4.41 -32.23
CA GLU A 350 -22.17 -3.70 -33.25
C GLU A 350 -21.69 -4.65 -34.37
N PHE A 351 -21.92 -4.27 -35.63
CA PHE A 351 -21.59 -5.07 -36.81
C PHE A 351 -20.29 -4.56 -37.46
N LYS A 352 -19.29 -5.43 -37.63
CA LYS A 352 -18.12 -5.13 -38.49
C LYS A 352 -18.00 -6.15 -39.61
N THR A 353 -17.83 -5.68 -40.84
CA THR A 353 -17.55 -6.49 -42.02
C THR A 353 -16.10 -6.27 -42.46
N TYR A 354 -15.35 -7.36 -42.62
CA TYR A 354 -14.07 -7.36 -43.33
C TYR A 354 -14.01 -8.60 -44.22
N ASN A 355 -13.71 -8.42 -45.51
CA ASN A 355 -13.44 -9.47 -46.49
C ASN A 355 -14.50 -10.60 -46.60
N ARG A 356 -15.79 -10.27 -46.72
CA ARG A 356 -16.89 -11.19 -47.09
C ARG A 356 -17.07 -12.43 -46.18
N GLU A 357 -16.39 -12.53 -45.05
CA GLU A 357 -16.73 -13.48 -43.98
C GLU A 357 -17.47 -12.73 -42.86
N ILE A 358 -18.66 -13.22 -42.52
CA ILE A 358 -19.43 -12.70 -41.38
C ILE A 358 -18.83 -13.35 -40.13
N SER A 359 -17.95 -12.61 -39.44
CA SER A 359 -17.43 -12.99 -38.12
C SER A 359 -18.34 -12.42 -37.04
N TRP A 360 -18.96 -13.29 -36.24
CA TRP A 360 -19.69 -12.91 -35.02
C TRP A 360 -18.69 -12.56 -33.92
N LEU A 361 -18.32 -11.28 -33.80
CA LEU A 361 -17.66 -10.80 -32.59
C LEU A 361 -18.73 -10.23 -31.67
N ILE A 362 -19.20 -11.03 -30.71
CA ILE A 362 -20.01 -10.50 -29.61
C ILE A 362 -19.05 -9.80 -28.66
N THR A 363 -18.86 -8.50 -28.85
CA THR A 363 -18.20 -7.64 -27.87
C THR A 363 -19.27 -7.16 -26.91
N PHE A 364 -19.25 -7.67 -25.69
CA PHE A 364 -20.15 -7.21 -24.62
C PHE A 364 -19.70 -5.82 -24.18
N ARG A 365 -20.64 -4.88 -24.05
CA ARG A 365 -20.44 -3.69 -23.20
C ARG A 365 -20.39 -4.19 -21.76
N GLU A 366 -19.20 -4.22 -21.18
CA GLU A 366 -19.02 -4.38 -19.74
C GLU A 366 -19.36 -3.03 -19.08
N GLU A 367 -20.65 -2.79 -18.85
CA GLU A 367 -21.10 -1.83 -17.82
C GLU A 367 -21.63 -2.66 -16.63
N ASP A 368 -21.33 -2.17 -15.44
CA ASP A 368 -21.15 -2.90 -14.19
C ASP A 368 -22.31 -3.78 -13.72
N THR A 369 -21.96 -4.98 -13.21
CA THR A 369 -22.63 -5.81 -12.16
C THR A 369 -22.23 -7.29 -12.22
N PHE A 370 -21.04 -7.64 -12.73
CA PHE A 370 -20.58 -9.03 -12.76
C PHE A 370 -19.52 -9.28 -11.68
N ALA A 371 -19.79 -10.23 -10.78
CA ALA A 371 -18.78 -10.74 -9.86
C ALA A 371 -17.61 -11.35 -10.65
N ASP A 372 -16.42 -10.77 -10.51
CA ASP A 372 -15.20 -11.31 -11.09
C ASP A 372 -14.93 -12.71 -10.55
N LEU A 373 -14.50 -13.60 -11.43
CA LEU A 373 -14.19 -14.99 -11.11
C LEU A 373 -12.68 -15.18 -11.04
N TYR A 374 -12.20 -15.86 -10.00
CA TYR A 374 -10.81 -16.20 -9.78
C TYR A 374 -10.66 -17.69 -9.47
N ILE A 375 -9.46 -18.20 -9.69
CA ILE A 375 -9.01 -19.44 -9.05
C ILE A 375 -7.93 -19.10 -8.03
N GLY A 376 -8.06 -19.65 -6.82
CA GLY A 376 -7.03 -19.63 -5.80
C GLY A 376 -6.24 -20.93 -5.85
N VAL A 377 -4.98 -20.84 -6.24
CA VAL A 377 -4.08 -21.98 -6.40
C VAL A 377 -3.22 -22.11 -5.15
N THR A 378 -3.28 -23.29 -4.52
CA THR A 378 -2.44 -23.59 -3.35
C THR A 378 -1.13 -24.21 -3.81
N LYS A 379 -0.01 -23.61 -3.41
CA LYS A 379 1.33 -24.06 -3.76
C LYS A 379 2.11 -24.46 -2.51
N GLU A 380 2.86 -25.56 -2.63
CA GLU A 380 3.82 -25.97 -1.61
C GLU A 380 5.07 -25.10 -1.69
N THR A 381 5.55 -24.67 -0.53
CA THR A 381 6.69 -23.78 -0.34
C THR A 381 7.56 -24.25 0.82
N GLN A 382 8.76 -23.70 0.92
CA GLN A 382 9.66 -23.92 2.06
C GLN A 382 9.93 -22.58 2.72
N ARG A 383 9.72 -22.49 4.04
CA ARG A 383 10.01 -21.30 4.83
C ARG A 383 11.27 -21.53 5.63
N THR A 384 12.11 -20.51 5.80
CA THR A 384 13.18 -20.58 6.80
C THR A 384 12.61 -20.17 8.15
N SER A 385 12.68 -21.04 9.14
CA SER A 385 12.41 -20.69 10.54
C SER A 385 13.51 -19.77 11.09
N ASP A 386 13.26 -19.15 12.25
CA ASP A 386 14.24 -18.33 12.97
C ASP A 386 15.54 -19.08 13.32
N SER A 387 15.47 -20.42 13.38
CA SER A 387 16.62 -21.32 13.58
C SER A 387 17.35 -21.70 12.28
N GLY A 388 16.93 -21.17 11.13
CA GLY A 388 17.48 -21.49 9.81
C GLY A 388 17.03 -22.83 9.24
N ILE A 389 16.02 -23.49 9.85
CA ILE A 389 15.50 -24.78 9.39
C ILE A 389 14.41 -24.53 8.35
N LEU A 390 14.46 -25.27 7.23
CA LEU A 390 13.41 -25.22 6.22
C LEU A 390 12.18 -25.98 6.69
N THR A 391 11.07 -25.27 6.91
CA THR A 391 9.77 -25.85 7.26
C THR A 391 8.85 -25.86 6.03
N PRO A 392 8.05 -26.92 5.83
CA PRO A 392 7.01 -26.92 4.81
C PRO A 392 6.00 -25.79 5.06
N GLY A 393 5.64 -25.05 4.03
CA GLY A 393 4.61 -24.03 4.09
C GLY A 393 3.73 -24.07 2.84
N LYS A 394 2.55 -23.48 2.90
CA LYS A 394 1.69 -23.31 1.74
C LYS A 394 1.49 -21.83 1.43
N THR A 395 1.41 -21.51 0.14
CA THR A 395 1.02 -20.18 -0.34
C THR A 395 -0.23 -20.27 -1.21
N LEU A 396 -1.04 -19.22 -1.16
CA LEU A 396 -2.24 -19.07 -1.99
C LEU A 396 -1.99 -17.96 -3.01
N GLU A 397 -2.20 -18.26 -4.28
CA GLU A 397 -2.07 -17.32 -5.37
C GLU A 397 -3.36 -17.24 -6.19
N PHE A 398 -3.82 -16.03 -6.48
CA PHE A 398 -5.04 -15.80 -7.26
C PHE A 398 -4.74 -15.55 -8.74
N TYR A 399 -5.58 -16.13 -9.60
CA TYR A 399 -5.54 -15.96 -11.06
C TYR A 399 -6.95 -15.65 -11.56
N LYS A 400 -7.13 -14.51 -12.26
CA LYS A 400 -8.44 -14.11 -12.80
C LYS A 400 -8.86 -15.06 -13.92
N VAL A 401 -10.08 -15.58 -13.87
CA VAL A 401 -10.65 -16.41 -14.93
C VAL A 401 -11.23 -15.51 -16.00
N ILE A 402 -10.63 -15.53 -17.19
CA ILE A 402 -11.04 -14.68 -18.33
C ILE A 402 -12.08 -15.41 -19.19
N GLY A 403 -12.09 -16.74 -19.18
CA GLY A 403 -13.03 -17.53 -19.96
C GLY A 403 -12.61 -19.00 -20.03
N GLY A 404 -12.98 -19.68 -21.11
CA GLY A 404 -12.63 -21.08 -21.32
C GLY A 404 -13.21 -21.64 -22.61
N GLY A 405 -12.70 -22.81 -23.01
CA GLY A 405 -13.29 -23.64 -24.05
C GLY A 405 -14.07 -24.81 -23.45
N GLU A 406 -14.33 -25.85 -24.24
CA GLU A 406 -15.11 -27.01 -23.81
C GLU A 406 -14.47 -27.73 -22.59
N TYR A 407 -13.14 -27.89 -22.59
CA TYR A 407 -12.40 -28.67 -21.58
C TYR A 407 -11.33 -27.89 -20.81
N TYR A 408 -11.17 -26.59 -21.05
CA TYR A 408 -10.13 -25.78 -20.41
C TYR A 408 -10.65 -24.41 -19.95
N PHE A 409 -10.07 -23.91 -18.87
CA PHE A 409 -10.20 -22.52 -18.43
C PHE A 409 -9.08 -21.67 -19.01
N THR A 410 -9.36 -20.41 -19.35
CA THR A 410 -8.34 -19.40 -19.65
C THR A 410 -8.23 -18.47 -18.46
N VAL A 411 -7.02 -18.33 -17.93
CA VAL A 411 -6.74 -17.52 -16.74
C VAL A 411 -5.66 -16.48 -17.01
N ASN A 412 -5.71 -15.36 -16.27
CA ASN A 412 -4.66 -14.35 -16.24
C ASN A 412 -3.56 -14.75 -15.25
N GLY A 413 -2.39 -15.05 -15.79
CA GLY A 413 -1.14 -15.44 -15.12
C GLY A 413 -0.53 -16.72 -15.70
N ILE A 414 0.78 -16.88 -15.51
CA ILE A 414 1.60 -18.00 -16.04
C ILE A 414 2.22 -18.90 -14.96
N GLY A 415 1.89 -18.67 -13.69
CA GLY A 415 2.53 -19.35 -12.56
C GLY A 415 1.94 -20.71 -12.16
N ILE A 416 0.86 -21.18 -12.79
CA ILE A 416 0.18 -22.44 -12.42
C ILE A 416 0.93 -23.64 -13.01
N ARG A 417 1.07 -24.71 -12.23
CA ARG A 417 1.75 -25.95 -12.64
C ARG A 417 0.80 -27.13 -12.68
N THR A 418 1.13 -28.12 -13.50
CA THR A 418 0.47 -29.42 -13.47
C THR A 418 0.63 -30.03 -12.08
N GLY A 419 -0.49 -30.49 -11.52
CA GLY A 419 -0.55 -31.05 -10.18
C GLY A 419 -0.94 -30.06 -9.09
N ASP A 420 -1.00 -28.76 -9.37
CA ASP A 420 -1.47 -27.78 -8.38
C ASP A 420 -2.96 -27.99 -8.08
N SER A 421 -3.33 -27.91 -6.80
CA SER A 421 -4.72 -27.90 -6.35
C SER A 421 -5.25 -26.47 -6.29
N PHE A 422 -6.49 -26.26 -6.71
CA PHE A 422 -7.10 -24.95 -6.76
C PHE A 422 -8.60 -25.00 -6.47
N LEU A 423 -9.14 -23.85 -6.04
CA LEU A 423 -10.56 -23.63 -5.75
C LEU A 423 -11.04 -22.37 -6.47
N PHE A 424 -12.34 -22.29 -6.80
CA PHE A 424 -12.92 -21.08 -7.38
C PHE A 424 -13.25 -20.05 -6.29
N TYR A 425 -13.09 -18.79 -6.64
CA TYR A 425 -13.43 -17.64 -5.82
C TYR A 425 -14.21 -16.64 -6.65
N GLN A 426 -15.19 -16.00 -6.06
CA GLN A 426 -15.92 -14.90 -6.69
C GLN A 426 -15.82 -13.65 -5.83
N SER A 427 -15.81 -12.48 -6.47
CA SER A 427 -16.01 -11.24 -5.72
C SER A 427 -17.41 -11.20 -5.12
N ASP A 428 -17.51 -10.71 -3.89
CA ASP A 428 -18.76 -10.63 -3.15
C ASP A 428 -18.72 -9.42 -2.22
N SER A 429 -19.60 -8.45 -2.48
CA SER A 429 -19.62 -7.18 -1.75
C SER A 429 -20.07 -7.35 -0.29
N SER A 430 -20.97 -8.30 -0.02
CA SER A 430 -21.41 -8.61 1.35
C SER A 430 -20.27 -9.18 2.21
N THR A 431 -19.48 -10.08 1.63
CA THR A 431 -18.24 -10.61 2.23
C THR A 431 -17.24 -9.47 2.46
N ALA A 432 -17.06 -8.59 1.48
CA ALA A 432 -16.15 -7.45 1.60
C ALA A 432 -16.56 -6.48 2.72
N SER A 433 -17.85 -6.13 2.83
CA SER A 433 -18.38 -5.29 3.90
C SER A 433 -18.19 -5.93 5.27
N SER A 434 -18.54 -7.21 5.40
CA SER A 434 -18.33 -7.97 6.65
C SER A 434 -16.84 -8.03 7.02
N SER A 435 -15.95 -8.16 6.04
CA SER A 435 -14.51 -8.17 6.26
C SER A 435 -13.96 -6.79 6.62
N CYS A 436 -14.56 -5.69 6.12
CA CYS A 436 -14.28 -4.35 6.62
C CYS A 436 -14.65 -4.20 8.10
N ASP A 437 -15.80 -4.75 8.53
CA ASP A 437 -16.19 -4.71 9.96
C ASP A 437 -15.19 -5.47 10.82
N HIS A 438 -14.68 -6.59 10.31
CA HIS A 438 -13.63 -7.32 11.00
C HIS A 438 -12.32 -6.51 11.07
N ALA A 439 -11.91 -5.86 9.98
CA ALA A 439 -10.74 -4.96 9.97
C ALA A 439 -10.92 -3.79 10.95
N PHE A 440 -12.11 -3.17 11.00
CA PHE A 440 -12.46 -2.10 11.94
C PHE A 440 -12.29 -2.58 13.39
N ASN A 441 -12.81 -3.76 13.72
CA ASN A 441 -12.69 -4.31 15.07
C ASN A 441 -11.24 -4.62 15.46
N LYS A 442 -10.40 -5.06 14.51
CA LYS A 442 -8.96 -5.26 14.78
C LYS A 442 -8.22 -3.95 15.03
N LEU A 443 -8.52 -2.91 14.25
CA LEU A 443 -7.94 -1.59 14.47
C LEU A 443 -8.42 -0.97 15.78
N LEU A 444 -9.66 -1.24 16.19
CA LEU A 444 -10.19 -0.85 17.50
C LEU A 444 -9.45 -1.57 18.64
N ALA A 445 -9.19 -2.88 18.50
CA ALA A 445 -8.41 -3.64 19.47
C ALA A 445 -6.96 -3.15 19.57
N LEU A 446 -6.33 -2.86 18.42
CA LEU A 446 -5.00 -2.25 18.37
C LEU A 446 -4.96 -0.91 19.10
N LYS A 447 -5.96 -0.05 18.88
CA LYS A 447 -6.09 1.23 19.59
C LYS A 447 -6.16 1.04 21.10
N ALA A 448 -6.88 0.03 21.59
CA ALA A 448 -6.95 -0.26 23.01
C ALA A 448 -5.63 -0.81 23.57
N GLU A 449 -4.93 -1.66 22.79
CA GLU A 449 -3.63 -2.22 23.16
C GLU A 449 -2.55 -1.14 23.29
N LEU A 450 -2.47 -0.23 22.30
CA LEU A 450 -1.53 0.88 22.32
C LEU A 450 -1.74 1.77 23.55
N LYS A 451 -3.01 2.06 23.89
CA LYS A 451 -3.37 2.83 25.10
C LYS A 451 -2.87 2.16 26.35
N SER A 452 -3.12 0.86 26.48
CA SER A 452 -2.67 0.08 27.64
C SER A 452 -1.15 0.11 27.79
N LYS A 453 -0.41 -0.11 26.71
CA LYS A 453 1.06 -0.09 26.72
C LYS A 453 1.60 1.30 27.08
N ASN A 454 0.95 2.37 26.63
CA ASN A 454 1.34 3.74 26.96
C ASN A 454 1.06 4.10 28.42
N TYR A 455 -0.09 3.72 28.96
CA TYR A 455 -0.38 3.91 30.40
C TYR A 455 0.69 3.24 31.27
N LEU A 456 1.12 2.03 30.92
CA LEU A 456 2.16 1.32 31.67
C LEU A 456 3.51 2.09 31.64
N ARG A 457 3.83 2.73 30.52
CA ARG A 457 5.10 3.46 30.32
C ARG A 457 5.09 4.91 30.84
N LEU A 458 3.93 5.53 31.07
CA LEU A 458 3.79 6.95 31.41
C LEU A 458 3.29 7.22 32.86
N SER A 459 3.17 6.19 33.69
CA SER A 459 2.35 6.16 34.91
C SER A 459 2.63 7.16 36.05
N ASN A 460 3.44 8.21 35.89
CA ASN A 460 3.65 9.24 36.94
C ASN A 460 3.75 10.71 36.48
N LEU A 461 3.39 11.07 35.24
CA LEU A 461 3.35 12.49 34.83
C LEU A 461 1.93 12.90 34.42
N ALA A 462 1.38 13.85 35.17
CA ALA A 462 0.07 14.46 34.99
C ALA A 462 0.00 15.39 33.76
N ASP A 463 0.60 15.00 32.64
CA ASP A 463 0.52 15.73 31.38
C ASP A 463 -0.58 15.09 30.53
N LYS A 464 -1.80 15.62 30.69
CA LYS A 464 -3.05 15.23 30.03
C LYS A 464 -3.09 15.65 28.56
N ASP A 465 -2.01 15.46 27.84
CA ASP A 465 -2.02 15.66 26.40
C ASP A 465 -2.16 14.27 25.79
N ASP A 466 -3.37 13.94 25.32
CA ASP A 466 -3.76 12.72 24.59
C ASP A 466 -2.94 12.64 23.29
N LYS A 467 -1.62 12.45 23.41
CA LYS A 467 -0.73 12.45 22.26
C LYS A 467 -0.93 11.14 21.52
N GLU A 468 -1.46 11.26 20.32
CA GLU A 468 -1.82 10.16 19.43
C GLU A 468 -0.68 9.15 19.30
N GLU A 469 -1.04 7.92 19.67
CA GLU A 469 -0.16 6.75 19.64
C GLU A 469 -0.03 6.23 18.21
N VAL A 470 -1.04 6.52 17.38
CA VAL A 470 -1.05 6.24 15.96
C VAL A 470 -0.58 7.49 15.22
N LEU A 471 0.48 7.33 14.42
CA LEU A 471 1.11 8.39 13.65
C LEU A 471 0.37 8.69 12.35
N GLY A 472 -0.40 7.72 11.87
CA GLY A 472 -1.06 7.73 10.57
C GLY A 472 -0.97 6.37 9.89
N GLY A 473 -1.39 6.31 8.64
CA GLY A 473 -1.46 5.07 7.88
C GLY A 473 -1.45 5.24 6.38
N PHE A 474 -1.43 4.09 5.70
CA PHE A 474 -1.54 4.03 4.25
C PHE A 474 -2.49 2.90 3.83
N ILE A 475 -3.41 3.20 2.90
CA ILE A 475 -4.43 2.25 2.44
C ILE A 475 -4.16 1.82 1.00
N PHE A 476 -4.13 0.52 0.75
CA PHE A 476 -4.08 -0.07 -0.59
C PHE A 476 -5.41 -0.79 -0.84
N SER A 477 -6.32 -0.17 -1.58
CA SER A 477 -7.61 -0.78 -1.94
C SER A 477 -7.59 -1.30 -3.38
N CYS A 478 -8.24 -2.43 -3.64
CA CYS A 478 -8.44 -2.94 -4.99
C CYS A 478 -9.24 -1.93 -5.82
N TYR A 479 -8.76 -1.62 -7.03
CA TYR A 479 -9.47 -0.70 -7.92
C TYR A 479 -10.87 -1.16 -8.34
N HIS A 480 -11.20 -2.44 -8.20
CA HIS A 480 -12.57 -2.93 -8.45
C HIS A 480 -13.52 -2.72 -7.26
N ARG A 481 -13.01 -2.30 -6.10
CA ARG A 481 -13.83 -1.89 -4.93
C ARG A 481 -14.26 -0.42 -5.06
N GLY A 482 -14.70 0.19 -3.95
CA GLY A 482 -15.29 1.53 -3.91
C GLY A 482 -16.82 1.51 -4.07
N GLU A 483 -17.40 2.71 -4.24
CA GLU A 483 -18.85 2.92 -4.25
C GLU A 483 -19.59 2.00 -5.21
N SER A 484 -19.09 1.81 -6.44
CA SER A 484 -19.74 0.95 -7.43
C SER A 484 -19.81 -0.52 -7.03
N PHE A 485 -18.92 -0.98 -6.14
CA PHE A 485 -18.90 -2.36 -5.64
C PHE A 485 -19.72 -2.53 -4.37
N PHE A 486 -19.71 -1.54 -3.47
CA PHE A 486 -20.41 -1.60 -2.19
C PHE A 486 -21.86 -1.09 -2.24
N GLY A 487 -22.16 -0.21 -3.20
CA GLY A 487 -23.36 0.62 -3.17
C GLY A 487 -23.32 1.72 -2.10
N ASP A 488 -22.16 1.98 -1.50
CA ASP A 488 -21.93 2.99 -0.48
C ASP A 488 -20.50 3.54 -0.58
N THR A 489 -20.35 4.83 -0.23
CA THR A 489 -19.07 5.55 -0.24
C THR A 489 -18.27 5.29 1.03
N PHE A 490 -16.95 5.48 0.99
CA PHE A 490 -16.07 5.43 2.17
C PHE A 490 -15.96 4.07 2.89
N VAL A 491 -16.46 2.99 2.26
CA VAL A 491 -16.47 1.64 2.86
C VAL A 491 -15.05 1.08 3.00
N ASP A 492 -14.12 1.49 2.14
CA ASP A 492 -12.73 1.03 2.23
C ASP A 492 -11.93 1.79 3.28
N SER A 493 -12.21 3.07 3.52
CA SER A 493 -11.47 3.92 4.46
C SER A 493 -12.03 3.90 5.88
N TYR A 494 -13.32 3.63 6.09
CA TYR A 494 -13.92 3.71 7.43
C TYR A 494 -13.22 2.85 8.49
N PRO A 495 -12.64 1.65 8.21
CA PRO A 495 -11.95 0.88 9.25
C PRO A 495 -10.81 1.66 9.87
N PHE A 496 -10.09 2.46 9.07
CA PHE A 496 -9.02 3.32 9.55
C PHE A 496 -9.58 4.65 10.09
N CYS A 497 -10.32 5.39 9.28
CA CYS A 497 -10.72 6.77 9.58
C CYS A 497 -11.60 6.87 10.83
N ASN A 498 -12.50 5.92 11.06
CA ASN A 498 -13.35 5.96 12.26
C ASN A 498 -12.59 5.55 13.52
N ASN A 499 -11.56 4.71 13.40
CA ASN A 499 -10.70 4.35 14.53
C ASN A 499 -9.69 5.46 14.86
N PHE A 500 -9.18 6.16 13.85
CA PHE A 500 -8.12 7.17 13.98
C PHE A 500 -8.46 8.46 13.21
N PRO A 501 -9.51 9.19 13.63
CA PRO A 501 -10.07 10.30 12.85
C PRO A 501 -9.12 11.49 12.66
N THR A 502 -8.16 11.65 13.55
CA THR A 502 -7.16 12.73 13.55
C THR A 502 -5.81 12.29 12.98
N ALA A 503 -5.64 10.99 12.74
CA ALA A 503 -4.38 10.45 12.25
C ALA A 503 -4.29 10.64 10.72
N PRO A 504 -3.17 11.17 10.20
CA PRO A 504 -2.96 11.34 8.78
C PRO A 504 -3.11 10.03 8.00
N VAL A 505 -3.89 10.05 6.93
CA VAL A 505 -4.08 8.91 6.03
C VAL A 505 -3.87 9.33 4.58
N ALA A 506 -3.18 8.47 3.84
CA ALA A 506 -3.11 8.49 2.40
C ALA A 506 -3.42 7.09 1.87
N GLY A 507 -3.80 6.97 0.61
CA GLY A 507 -4.06 5.67 0.03
C GLY A 507 -4.33 5.76 -1.46
N LEU A 508 -4.48 4.60 -2.07
CA LEU A 508 -4.72 4.49 -3.50
C LEU A 508 -5.53 3.25 -3.85
N PHE A 509 -6.20 3.35 -4.99
CA PHE A 509 -6.84 2.23 -5.65
C PHE A 509 -5.81 1.56 -6.60
N CYS A 510 -5.39 0.34 -6.26
CA CYS A 510 -4.30 -0.42 -6.89
C CYS A 510 -4.76 -1.68 -7.61
N ARG A 511 -3.84 -2.29 -8.36
CA ARG A 511 -4.03 -3.52 -9.12
C ARG A 511 -3.22 -4.65 -8.50
N GLY A 512 -3.77 -5.27 -7.46
CA GLY A 512 -3.11 -6.35 -6.73
C GLY A 512 -2.47 -5.80 -5.47
N GLU A 513 -3.21 -5.94 -4.38
CA GLU A 513 -2.79 -5.41 -3.09
C GLU A 513 -1.74 -6.35 -2.48
N ILE A 514 -0.57 -5.82 -2.16
CA ILE A 514 0.44 -6.56 -1.42
C ILE A 514 0.17 -6.37 0.06
N GLY A 515 0.05 -7.48 0.78
CA GLY A 515 -0.20 -7.46 2.22
C GLY A 515 0.34 -8.71 2.89
N ARG A 516 1.36 -8.53 3.72
CA ARG A 516 2.02 -9.58 4.49
C ARG A 516 2.40 -9.04 5.86
N GLY A 517 2.04 -9.78 6.90
CA GLY A 517 2.41 -9.50 8.28
C GLY A 517 2.07 -10.68 9.19
N PRO A 518 2.05 -10.46 10.52
CA PRO A 518 1.68 -11.50 11.47
C PRO A 518 0.27 -12.04 11.23
N LYS A 519 0.09 -13.36 11.24
CA LYS A 519 -1.21 -14.03 11.02
C LYS A 519 -2.32 -13.47 11.90
N SER A 520 -2.03 -13.19 13.18
CA SER A 520 -2.98 -12.62 14.14
C SER A 520 -3.64 -11.33 13.63
N LEU A 521 -2.89 -10.54 12.86
CA LEU A 521 -3.36 -9.26 12.33
C LEU A 521 -3.98 -9.39 10.93
N MET A 522 -3.73 -10.45 10.16
CA MET A 522 -4.04 -10.57 8.73
C MET A 522 -5.42 -11.16 8.34
N ASN A 523 -6.41 -11.12 9.25
CA ASN A 523 -7.79 -11.57 9.00
C ASN A 523 -7.90 -13.02 8.44
N GLU A 524 -7.04 -13.92 8.88
CA GLU A 524 -7.20 -15.35 8.60
C GLU A 524 -8.22 -15.91 9.60
N GLU A 525 -9.48 -16.09 9.17
CA GLU A 525 -10.60 -16.58 10.00
C GLU A 525 -10.38 -18.01 10.57
N TYR A 526 -9.33 -18.69 10.12
CA TYR A 526 -8.91 -19.99 10.60
C TYR A 526 -7.42 -19.92 10.96
N ASP A 527 -7.15 -19.80 12.25
CA ASP A 527 -5.81 -19.85 12.86
C ASP A 527 -5.27 -21.28 12.88
N ASP A 528 -5.30 -21.95 11.73
CA ASP A 528 -4.63 -23.23 11.53
C ASP A 528 -3.22 -22.93 11.00
N GLU A 529 -2.20 -23.48 11.66
CA GLU A 529 -0.81 -23.38 11.20
C GLU A 529 -0.66 -23.84 9.74
N THR A 530 -1.56 -24.71 9.27
CA THR A 530 -1.57 -25.29 7.92
C THR A 530 -2.24 -24.45 6.83
N SER A 531 -2.89 -23.32 7.18
CA SER A 531 -3.55 -22.45 6.20
C SER A 531 -2.54 -21.81 5.23
N PRO A 532 -2.84 -21.77 3.91
CA PRO A 532 -1.93 -21.18 2.94
C PRO A 532 -1.88 -19.65 3.08
N ARG A 533 -0.67 -19.09 3.18
CA ARG A 533 -0.47 -17.64 3.25
C ARG A 533 -0.68 -17.00 1.87
N CYS A 534 -1.48 -15.94 1.82
CA CYS A 534 -1.63 -15.09 0.63
C CYS A 534 -0.91 -13.77 0.85
N CYS A 535 -0.02 -13.37 -0.06
CA CYS A 535 0.71 -12.10 0.04
C CYS A 535 0.32 -11.07 -1.04
N VAL A 536 -0.24 -11.53 -2.16
CA VAL A 536 -0.78 -10.68 -3.23
C VAL A 536 -2.26 -11.01 -3.35
N HIS A 537 -3.10 -10.07 -2.93
CA HIS A 537 -4.52 -10.26 -2.74
C HIS A 537 -5.32 -9.74 -3.94
N VAL A 538 -6.59 -10.10 -4.00
CA VAL A 538 -7.56 -9.64 -5.00
C VAL A 538 -8.85 -9.23 -4.30
N TYR A 539 -9.51 -8.18 -4.81
CA TYR A 539 -10.72 -7.62 -4.19
C TYR A 539 -10.54 -7.35 -2.70
N SER A 540 -9.36 -6.87 -2.30
CA SER A 540 -9.03 -6.64 -0.91
C SER A 540 -8.69 -5.18 -0.64
N THR A 541 -8.62 -4.83 0.63
CA THR A 541 -8.07 -3.56 1.11
C THR A 541 -7.06 -3.85 2.20
N ILE A 542 -5.82 -3.39 2.05
CA ILE A 542 -4.74 -3.53 3.02
C ILE A 542 -4.56 -2.21 3.77
N TYR A 543 -4.56 -2.30 5.09
CA TYR A 543 -4.41 -1.15 5.98
C TYR A 543 -3.04 -1.22 6.65
N LEU A 544 -2.16 -0.28 6.33
CA LEU A 544 -0.93 -0.06 7.09
C LEU A 544 -1.16 1.00 8.16
N VAL A 545 -0.86 0.67 9.42
CA VAL A 545 -0.92 1.62 10.54
C VAL A 545 0.47 1.75 11.15
N MET A 546 0.97 2.98 11.26
CA MET A 546 2.21 3.28 11.95
C MET A 546 1.89 3.85 13.34
N SER A 547 2.53 3.31 14.37
CA SER A 547 2.34 3.76 15.75
C SER A 547 3.67 4.07 16.43
N TYR A 548 3.62 4.86 17.50
CA TYR A 548 4.77 5.22 18.31
C TYR A 548 4.55 4.82 19.76
N LEU A 549 5.44 3.97 20.24
CA LEU A 549 5.52 3.54 21.62
C LEU A 549 6.62 4.34 22.32
N PRO A 550 6.30 5.24 23.25
CA PRO A 550 7.29 6.08 23.93
C PRO A 550 8.31 5.21 24.71
N PRO A 551 9.51 5.73 24.99
CA PRO A 551 10.47 5.02 25.81
C PRO A 551 9.88 4.72 27.20
N PRO A 552 10.26 3.61 27.85
CA PRO A 552 9.94 3.42 29.27
C PRO A 552 10.55 4.56 30.10
N LEU A 553 9.87 4.98 31.17
CA LEU A 553 10.43 5.91 32.15
C LEU A 553 11.73 5.32 32.72
N GLU A 554 12.82 6.08 32.67
CA GLU A 554 14.04 5.75 33.41
C GLU A 554 13.70 5.67 34.91
N SER A 555 13.95 4.52 35.54
CA SER A 555 13.75 4.28 36.97
C SER A 555 14.82 4.93 37.83
#